data_AF-A0A8B7DYT4-F1
#
_entry.id   AF-A0A8B7DYT4-F1
#
_cell.length_a   1.000
_cell.length_b   1.000
_cell.length_c   1.000
_cell.angle_alpha   90.00
_cell.angle_beta   90.00
_cell.angle_gamma   90.00
#
_symmetry.space_group_name_H-M   'P 1'
#
loop_
_entity.id
_entity.type
_entity.pdbx_description
1 polymer ?
#
loop_
_entity_poly.entity_id
_entity_poly.type
_entity_poly.pdbx_seq_one_letter_code
_entity_poly.pdbx_strand_id
1 'polypeptide(L)'
;MVFKKILTLQTKKATIQVYPQLIMINGTKFENKTHLCVCNSIEKRQQSSCFQLEKSTGIIIYFPIHVIEVNGYDPSTNTLYGKTFRGNIIRIDIYGKKPVGIVTKDKWSSVIDTSTFQMNS
;
A
#
# COMPACT_ATOMS: atom_id res chain seq x y z
N MET A 1 -24.29 -38.04 -25.71
CA MET A 1 -23.25 -37.88 -24.67
C MET A 1 -22.48 -36.57 -24.87
N VAL A 2 -23.16 -35.41 -24.81
CA VAL A 2 -22.54 -34.08 -25.14
C VAL A 2 -22.90 -32.99 -24.12
N PHE A 3 -24.03 -33.11 -23.42
CA PHE A 3 -24.51 -32.09 -22.48
C PHE A 3 -23.81 -32.05 -21.10
N LYS A 4 -23.10 -33.11 -20.68
CA LYS A 4 -22.42 -33.13 -19.36
C LYS A 4 -21.11 -32.33 -19.32
N LYS A 5 -20.51 -31.99 -20.47
CA LYS A 5 -19.23 -31.26 -20.54
C LYS A 5 -19.38 -29.74 -20.52
N ILE A 6 -20.57 -29.22 -20.83
CA ILE A 6 -20.82 -27.77 -20.91
C ILE A 6 -21.09 -27.19 -19.51
N LEU A 7 -21.72 -27.95 -18.61
CA LEU A 7 -22.02 -27.50 -17.25
C LEU A 7 -20.77 -27.34 -16.35
N THR A 8 -19.66 -28.02 -16.69
CA THR A 8 -18.43 -27.97 -15.89
C THR A 8 -17.58 -26.71 -16.13
N LEU A 9 -17.93 -25.85 -17.10
CA LEU A 9 -17.14 -24.66 -17.45
C LEU A 9 -17.61 -23.35 -16.79
N GLN A 10 -18.77 -23.32 -16.12
CA GLN A 10 -19.39 -22.06 -15.69
C GLN A 10 -19.35 -21.74 -14.19
N THR A 11 -18.66 -22.52 -13.36
CA THR A 11 -18.48 -22.18 -11.94
C THR A 11 -17.01 -22.10 -11.56
N LYS A 12 -16.23 -21.30 -12.31
CA LYS A 12 -15.08 -20.61 -11.68
C LYS A 12 -15.67 -19.67 -10.64
N LYS A 13 -15.85 -20.17 -9.41
CA LYS A 13 -16.15 -19.38 -8.22
C LYS A 13 -15.18 -18.20 -8.22
N ALA A 14 -15.68 -17.01 -8.56
CA ALA A 14 -14.94 -15.78 -8.37
C ALA A 14 -14.69 -15.69 -6.87
N THR A 15 -13.48 -16.08 -6.46
CA THR A 15 -13.10 -16.02 -5.06
C THR A 15 -12.81 -14.56 -4.81
N ILE A 16 -13.79 -13.83 -4.28
CA ILE A 16 -13.63 -12.42 -3.92
C ILE A 16 -12.57 -12.41 -2.82
N GLN A 17 -11.37 -11.97 -3.16
CA GLN A 17 -10.28 -11.82 -2.21
C GLN A 17 -10.62 -10.61 -1.33
N VAL A 18 -11.24 -10.88 -0.18
CA VAL A 18 -11.61 -9.83 0.77
C VAL A 18 -10.36 -9.42 1.54
N TYR A 19 -9.84 -8.25 1.22
CA TYR A 19 -8.71 -7.68 1.94
C TYR A 19 -9.20 -7.06 3.26
N PRO A 20 -8.46 -7.24 4.37
CA PRO A 20 -8.87 -6.70 5.65
C PRO A 20 -8.97 -5.17 5.59
N GLN A 21 -9.99 -4.63 6.24
CA GLN A 21 -10.18 -3.20 6.38
C GLN A 21 -8.97 -2.58 7.10
N LEU A 22 -8.40 -1.53 6.49
CA LEU A 22 -7.28 -0.77 7.04
C LEU A 22 -7.73 0.61 7.50
N ILE A 23 -6.94 1.18 8.41
CA ILE A 23 -7.18 2.50 8.95
C ILE A 23 -6.19 3.44 8.26
N MET A 24 -6.71 4.44 7.56
CA MET A 24 -5.93 5.58 7.12
C MET A 24 -6.51 6.87 7.67
N ILE A 25 -5.63 7.80 8.02
CA ILE A 25 -6.01 9.10 8.57
C ILE A 25 -5.21 10.15 7.82
N ASN A 26 -5.87 10.88 6.92
CA ASN A 26 -5.37 12.05 6.18
C ASN A 26 -3.92 11.92 5.66
N GLY A 27 -3.52 10.71 5.27
CA GLY A 27 -2.17 10.38 4.85
C GLY A 27 -1.06 10.48 5.91
N THR A 28 -1.40 10.76 7.16
CA THR A 28 -0.45 10.81 8.29
C THR A 28 -0.34 9.48 9.02
N LYS A 29 -1.38 8.64 8.97
CA LYS A 29 -1.37 7.32 9.58
C LYS A 29 -1.90 6.28 8.61
N PHE A 30 -1.22 5.15 8.54
CA PHE A 30 -1.69 3.94 7.88
C PHE A 30 -1.52 2.76 8.85
N GLU A 31 -2.55 1.94 9.01
CA GLU A 31 -2.49 0.79 9.90
C GLU A 31 -3.20 -0.42 9.28
N ASN A 32 -2.47 -1.52 9.19
CA ASN A 32 -3.01 -2.83 8.82
C ASN A 32 -2.75 -3.85 9.95
N LYS A 33 -2.99 -5.14 9.69
CA LYS A 33 -2.79 -6.20 10.69
C LYS A 33 -1.34 -6.35 11.16
N THR A 34 -0.36 -6.13 10.28
CA THR A 34 1.06 -6.42 10.54
C THR A 34 1.91 -5.17 10.77
N HIS A 35 1.52 -4.05 10.19
CA HIS A 35 2.30 -2.82 10.13
C HIS A 35 1.47 -1.59 10.51
N LEU A 36 2.15 -0.66 11.16
CA LEU A 36 1.70 0.70 11.40
C LEU A 36 2.69 1.64 10.72
N CYS A 37 2.22 2.54 9.87
CA CYS A 37 3.00 3.64 9.32
C CYS A 37 2.49 4.95 9.88
N VAL A 38 3.40 5.81 10.28
CA VAL A 38 3.11 7.13 10.85
C VAL A 38 4.01 8.15 10.19
N CYS A 39 3.42 9.26 9.74
CA CYS A 39 4.09 10.44 9.22
C CYS A 39 3.89 11.59 10.20
N ASN A 40 4.98 12.06 10.79
CA ASN A 40 5.03 13.18 11.71
C ASN A 40 5.83 14.33 11.08
N SER A 41 5.65 15.53 11.61
CA SER A 41 6.55 16.65 11.30
C SER A 41 7.98 16.28 11.67
N ILE A 42 8.93 16.55 10.77
CA ILE A 42 10.34 16.23 10.98
C ILE A 42 10.86 17.02 12.18
N GLU A 43 11.18 16.31 13.27
CA GLU A 43 11.92 16.89 14.37
C GLU A 43 13.42 16.90 14.06
N LYS A 44 14.18 17.85 14.64
CA LYS A 44 15.63 17.94 14.43
C LYS A 44 16.27 16.57 14.70
N ARG A 45 17.01 16.03 13.71
CA ARG A 45 17.74 14.73 13.71
C ARG A 45 16.95 13.49 13.23
N GLN A 46 15.68 13.60 12.83
CA GLN A 46 14.99 12.47 12.19
C GLN A 46 15.41 12.30 10.73
N GLN A 47 15.55 11.04 10.29
CA GLN A 47 15.88 10.73 8.90
C GLN A 47 14.71 11.03 7.96
N SER A 48 13.46 10.76 8.35
CA SER A 48 12.28 11.01 7.51
C SER A 48 11.07 11.41 8.34
N SER A 49 10.10 12.07 7.69
CA SER A 49 8.79 12.37 8.29
C SER A 49 8.02 11.08 8.59
N CYS A 50 8.11 10.10 7.69
CA CYS A 50 7.36 8.85 7.78
C CYS A 50 8.23 7.68 8.20
N PHE A 51 7.73 6.85 9.11
CA PHE A 51 8.32 5.57 9.50
C PHE A 51 7.26 4.47 9.51
N GLN A 52 7.74 3.23 9.43
CA GLN A 52 6.96 2.01 9.56
C GLN A 52 7.39 1.25 10.80
N LEU A 53 6.42 0.74 11.54
CA LEU A 53 6.56 -0.17 12.67
C LEU A 53 5.97 -1.53 12.28
N GLU A 54 6.77 -2.58 12.37
CA GLU A 54 6.26 -3.96 12.32
C GLU A 54 5.74 -4.35 13.71
N LYS A 55 4.45 -4.69 13.80
CA LYS A 55 3.77 -4.96 15.08
C LYS A 55 4.27 -6.22 15.78
N SER A 56 4.65 -7.25 15.02
CA SER A 56 5.13 -8.53 15.54
C SER A 56 6.48 -8.42 16.23
N THR A 57 7.39 -7.63 15.65
CA THR A 57 8.79 -7.55 16.08
C THR A 57 9.10 -6.27 16.86
N GLY A 58 8.28 -5.23 16.70
CA GLY A 58 8.55 -3.90 17.22
C GLY A 58 9.61 -3.13 16.43
N ILE A 59 10.07 -3.65 15.29
CA ILE A 59 11.11 -3.01 14.48
C ILE A 59 10.55 -1.76 13.80
N ILE A 60 11.29 -0.66 13.93
CA ILE A 60 10.99 0.62 13.28
C ILE A 60 11.94 0.83 12.09
N ILE A 61 11.37 1.09 10.93
CA ILE A 61 12.09 1.39 9.69
C ILE A 61 11.63 2.76 9.21
N TYR A 62 12.56 3.71 9.15
CA TYR A 62 12.32 5.02 8.55
C TYR A 62 12.25 4.89 7.03
N PHE A 63 11.23 5.50 6.43
CA PHE A 63 11.18 5.62 4.98
C PHE A 63 12.30 6.54 4.48
N PRO A 64 12.62 6.54 3.17
CA PRO A 64 13.62 7.47 2.64
C PRO A 64 13.28 8.91 3.02
N ILE A 65 14.30 9.75 3.27
CA ILE A 65 14.24 11.14 3.79
C ILE A 65 13.12 12.01 3.21
N HIS A 66 12.65 11.69 2.01
CA HIS A 66 11.74 12.52 1.24
C HIS A 66 10.26 12.17 1.34
N VAL A 67 9.84 11.10 2.04
CA VAL A 67 8.41 10.74 2.14
C VAL A 67 7.72 11.59 3.21
N ILE A 68 6.63 12.27 2.84
CA ILE A 68 5.92 13.21 3.73
C ILE A 68 4.48 12.76 4.06
N GLU A 69 3.86 11.97 3.19
CA GLU A 69 2.50 11.45 3.39
C GLU A 69 2.34 10.08 2.72
N VAL A 70 1.38 9.31 3.21
CA VAL A 70 0.91 8.06 2.63
C VAL A 70 -0.40 8.30 1.89
N ASN A 71 -0.45 8.01 0.59
CA ASN A 71 -1.64 8.25 -0.24
C ASN A 71 -2.54 7.02 -0.32
N GLY A 72 -1.99 5.82 -0.15
CA GLY A 72 -2.78 4.59 -0.13
C GLY A 72 -1.97 3.32 -0.09
N TYR A 73 -2.67 2.20 -0.19
CA TYR A 73 -2.11 0.86 -0.05
C TYR A 73 -2.79 -0.11 -1.00
N ASP A 74 -1.98 -0.94 -1.66
CA ASP A 74 -2.44 -2.08 -2.43
C ASP A 74 -2.10 -3.38 -1.67
N PRO A 75 -3.11 -4.06 -1.10
CA PRO A 75 -2.92 -5.31 -0.39
C PRO A 75 -2.56 -6.48 -1.30
N SER A 76 -2.85 -6.40 -2.61
CA SER A 76 -2.53 -7.48 -3.55
C SER A 76 -1.02 -7.61 -3.75
N THR A 77 -0.30 -6.48 -3.69
CA THR A 77 1.15 -6.42 -3.86
C THR A 77 1.90 -6.05 -2.58
N ASN A 78 1.20 -5.87 -1.46
CA ASN A 78 1.74 -5.32 -0.20
C ASN A 78 2.51 -4.03 -0.41
N THR A 79 2.00 -3.15 -1.27
CA THR A 79 2.69 -1.93 -1.67
C THR A 79 1.98 -0.72 -1.11
N LEU A 80 2.71 0.08 -0.36
CA LEU A 80 2.28 1.37 0.13
C LEU A 80 2.71 2.45 -0.86
N TYR A 81 1.83 3.39 -1.10
CA TYR A 81 2.07 4.52 -1.99
C TYR A 81 2.10 5.80 -1.17
N GLY A 82 3.08 6.63 -1.41
CA GLY A 82 3.27 7.87 -0.69
C GLY A 82 3.74 8.98 -1.61
N LYS A 83 3.69 10.20 -1.10
CA LYS A 83 4.16 11.39 -1.81
C LYS A 83 5.41 11.91 -1.14
N THR A 84 6.32 12.37 -2.00
CA THR A 84 7.56 12.97 -1.57
C THR A 84 7.46 14.49 -1.45
N PHE A 85 8.42 15.12 -0.76
CA PHE A 85 8.52 16.58 -0.69
C PHE A 85 8.57 17.26 -2.07
N ARG A 86 9.11 16.58 -3.08
CA ARG A 86 9.16 17.06 -4.48
C ARG A 86 7.87 16.82 -5.26
N GLY A 87 6.82 16.33 -4.61
CA GLY A 87 5.53 16.03 -5.23
C GLY A 87 5.50 14.72 -6.03
N ASN A 88 6.58 13.95 -6.07
CA ASN A 88 6.58 12.65 -6.75
C ASN A 88 5.81 11.61 -5.93
N ILE A 89 5.02 10.78 -6.62
CA ILE A 89 4.46 9.57 -6.03
C ILE A 89 5.52 8.48 -6.06
N ILE A 90 5.64 7.76 -4.97
CA ILE A 90 6.54 6.62 -4.81
C ILE A 90 5.76 5.39 -4.38
N ARG A 91 6.34 4.23 -4.67
CA ARG A 91 5.90 2.94 -4.16
C ARG A 91 6.93 2.41 -3.17
N ILE A 92 6.44 1.84 -2.07
CA ILE A 92 7.22 1.28 -0.98
C ILE A 92 6.68 -0.12 -0.72
N ASP A 93 7.54 -1.13 -0.76
CA ASP A 93 7.18 -2.47 -0.29
C ASP A 93 7.30 -2.48 1.23
N ILE A 94 6.17 -2.71 1.92
CA ILE A 94 6.16 -2.67 3.39
C ILE A 94 6.99 -3.81 4.00
N TYR A 95 7.35 -4.84 3.25
CA TYR A 95 8.25 -5.91 3.72
C TYR A 95 9.71 -5.66 3.31
N GLY A 96 10.03 -4.52 2.68
CA GLY A 96 11.39 -4.15 2.29
C GLY A 96 12.02 -5.04 1.21
N LYS A 97 11.25 -5.94 0.57
CA LYS A 97 11.78 -6.87 -0.42
C LYS A 97 12.12 -6.20 -1.76
N LYS A 98 11.47 -5.07 -2.05
CA LYS A 98 11.67 -4.30 -3.28
C LYS A 98 12.18 -2.90 -2.95
N PRO A 99 13.09 -2.36 -3.79
CA PRO A 99 13.54 -0.99 -3.63
C PRO A 99 12.39 -0.01 -3.85
N VAL A 100 12.48 1.14 -3.17
CA VAL A 100 11.57 2.26 -3.39
C VAL A 100 11.70 2.74 -4.83
N GLY A 101 10.56 2.99 -5.49
CA GLY A 101 10.54 3.44 -6.87
C GLY A 101 9.61 4.63 -7.06
N ILE A 102 9.96 5.52 -7.99
CA ILE A 102 9.08 6.60 -8.43
C ILE A 102 8.00 6.00 -9.35
N VAL A 103 6.76 6.44 -9.15
CA VAL A 103 5.61 6.02 -9.94
C VAL A 103 5.29 7.14 -10.95
N THR A 104 5.23 6.78 -12.23
CA THR A 104 4.82 7.73 -13.28
C THR A 104 3.33 8.03 -13.17
N LYS A 105 2.90 9.15 -13.74
CA LYS A 105 1.50 9.60 -13.68
C LYS A 105 0.53 8.56 -14.26
N ASP A 106 0.81 8.00 -15.43
CA ASP A 106 -0.05 7.01 -16.08
C ASP A 106 -0.18 5.73 -15.23
N LYS A 107 0.93 5.31 -14.63
CA LYS A 107 0.94 4.17 -13.72
C LYS A 107 0.16 4.46 -12.45
N TRP A 108 0.25 5.67 -11.92
CA TRP A 108 -0.51 6.08 -10.74
C TRP A 108 -2.03 6.03 -11.00
N SER A 109 -2.49 6.54 -12.14
CA SER A 109 -3.89 6.41 -12.56
C SER A 109 -4.32 4.94 -12.62
N SER A 110 -3.51 4.08 -13.25
CA SER A 110 -3.83 2.65 -13.32
C SER A 110 -3.89 1.97 -11.95
N VAL A 111 -3.13 2.43 -10.96
CA VAL A 111 -3.13 1.88 -9.60
C VAL A 111 -4.40 2.31 -8.86
N ILE A 112 -4.78 3.59 -8.94
CA ILE A 112 -6.00 4.10 -8.30
C ILE A 112 -7.24 3.42 -8.86
N ASP A 113 -7.24 3.12 -10.16
CA ASP A 113 -8.36 2.46 -10.83
C ASP A 113 -8.49 0.96 -10.49
N THR A 114 -7.54 0.38 -9.75
CA THR A 114 -7.64 -1.02 -9.31
C THR A 114 -8.64 -1.18 -8.17
N SER A 115 -9.46 -2.22 -8.25
CA SER A 115 -10.46 -2.54 -7.22
C SER A 115 -9.89 -2.95 -5.87
N THR A 116 -8.58 -3.24 -5.80
CA THR A 116 -7.89 -3.64 -4.57
C THR A 116 -7.26 -2.47 -3.85
N PHE A 117 -7.01 -1.36 -4.53
CA PHE A 117 -6.36 -0.20 -3.96
C PHE A 117 -7.23 0.48 -2.91
N GLN A 118 -6.60 0.82 -1.78
CA GLN A 118 -7.28 1.42 -0.64
C GLN A 118 -6.65 2.79 -0.37
N MET A 119 -7.45 3.84 -0.50
CA MET A 119 -7.09 5.22 -0.18
C MET A 119 -8.07 5.82 0.82
N ASN A 120 -7.67 6.90 1.49
CA ASN A 120 -8.60 7.65 2.32
C ASN A 120 -9.60 8.37 1.42
N SER A 121 -10.89 8.18 1.71
CA SER A 121 -11.99 8.96 1.15
C SER A 121 -12.00 10.36 1.73
#